data_AF-A0A485K612-F1
#
_entry.id   AF-A0A485K612-F1
#
_cell.length_a   1.000
_cell.length_b   1.000
_cell.length_c   1.000
_cell.angle_alpha   90.00
_cell.angle_beta   90.00
_cell.angle_gamma   90.00
#
_symmetry.space_group_name_H-M   'P 1'
#
loop_
_entity.id
_entity.type
_entity.pdbx_description
1 polymer ?
#
loop_
_entity_poly.entity_id
_entity_poly.type
_entity_poly.pdbx_seq_one_letter_code
_entity_poly.pdbx_strand_id
1 'polypeptide(L)'
;MVVYYAKKPSFLQTLKLQSADYVALDVQTNQGLLAIVNDHKVYNMNQIVDASWSANRTIKLRLTNPDGQVTKQKYVFDCQADLYFFLVELGMEPSQFGGTVQRGSFTNPQTPLRKSHSMRSHSARRSARKSGAKSDIF
;
A
#
# COMPACT_ATOMS: atom_id res chain seq x y z
N MET A 1 -0.56 12.99 -18.89
CA MET A 1 0.51 13.38 -17.94
C MET A 1 -0.16 14.14 -16.82
N VAL A 2 -0.05 13.63 -15.60
CA VAL A 2 -0.64 14.26 -14.41
C VAL A 2 0.40 14.24 -13.30
N VAL A 3 0.58 15.39 -12.65
CA VAL A 3 1.53 15.55 -11.55
C VAL A 3 0.75 15.62 -10.24
N TYR A 4 1.14 14.77 -9.29
CA TYR A 4 0.60 14.77 -7.94
C TYR A 4 1.66 15.15 -6.93
N TYR A 5 1.26 15.88 -5.89
CA TYR A 5 2.14 16.23 -4.79
C TYR A 5 1.80 15.38 -3.56
N ALA A 6 2.82 14.80 -2.96
CA ALA A 6 2.66 14.01 -1.74
C ALA A 6 3.82 14.25 -0.79
N LYS A 7 3.60 13.98 0.50
CA LYS A 7 4.62 14.03 1.53
C LYS A 7 5.35 12.70 1.58
N LYS A 8 6.68 12.74 1.63
CA LYS A 8 7.54 11.60 1.93
C LYS A 8 7.78 11.57 3.44
N PRO A 9 7.14 10.65 4.18
CA PRO A 9 7.27 10.62 5.63
C PRO A 9 8.70 10.20 6.00
N SER A 10 9.39 11.06 6.75
CA SER A 10 10.70 10.74 7.33
C SER A 10 10.56 10.45 8.82
N PHE A 11 11.53 9.70 9.36
CA PHE A 11 11.60 9.45 10.80
C PHE A 11 11.78 10.76 11.57
N LEU A 12 12.61 11.68 11.06
CA LEU A 12 12.83 12.99 11.66
C LEU A 12 11.57 13.85 11.67
N GLN A 13 10.75 13.78 10.61
CA GLN A 13 9.44 14.43 10.58
C GLN A 13 8.50 13.86 11.64
N THR A 14 8.54 12.54 11.87
CA THR A 14 7.75 11.90 12.93
C THR A 14 8.14 12.43 14.32
N LEU A 15 9.43 12.72 14.52
CA LEU A 15 9.96 13.35 15.72
C LEU A 15 9.77 14.88 15.77
N LYS A 16 9.12 15.48 14.76
CA LYS A 16 8.98 16.94 14.58
C LYS A 16 10.32 17.70 14.52
N LEU A 17 11.40 17.00 14.16
CA LEU A 17 12.76 17.55 14.07
C LEU A 17 13.05 18.13 12.68
N GLN A 18 12.18 17.87 11.70
CA GLN A 18 12.33 18.36 10.33
C GLN A 18 10.95 18.63 9.71
N SER A 19 10.89 19.61 8.81
CA SER A 19 9.74 19.88 7.96
C SER A 19 9.39 18.69 7.06
N ALA A 20 8.15 18.65 6.59
CA ALA A 20 7.69 17.64 5.65
C ALA A 20 8.40 17.79 4.29
N ASP A 21 9.04 16.73 3.80
CA ASP A 21 9.60 16.73 2.46
C ASP A 21 8.49 16.38 1.47
N TYR A 22 8.14 17.33 0.60
CA TYR A 22 7.20 17.11 -0.50
C TYR A 22 7.92 16.54 -1.72
N VAL A 23 7.23 15.64 -2.40
CA VAL A 23 7.69 15.05 -3.66
C VAL A 23 6.62 15.23 -4.73
N ALA A 24 7.07 15.53 -5.95
CA ALA A 24 6.22 15.47 -7.13
C ALA A 24 6.30 14.07 -7.76
N LEU A 25 5.13 13.48 -7.97
CA LEU A 25 4.91 12.19 -8.62
C LEU A 25 4.26 12.47 -9.97
N ASP A 26 5.02 12.31 -11.05
CA ASP A 26 4.53 12.50 -12.42
C ASP A 26 4.14 11.14 -13.02
N VAL A 27 2.87 11.00 -13.39
CA VAL A 27 2.32 9.80 -14.02
C VAL A 27 2.10 10.06 -15.50
N GLN A 28 2.83 9.30 -16.32
CA GLN A 28 2.77 9.36 -17.77
C GLN A 28 2.10 8.11 -18.32
N THR A 29 0.77 8.05 -18.17
CA THR A 29 -0.08 6.90 -18.51
C THR A 29 0.12 6.41 -19.94
N ASN A 30 0.27 7.32 -20.90
CA ASN A 30 0.52 6.99 -22.31
C ASN A 30 1.86 6.26 -22.56
N GLN A 31 2.86 6.49 -21.70
CA GLN A 31 4.17 5.87 -21.79
C GLN A 31 4.33 4.71 -20.79
N GLY A 32 3.35 4.52 -19.90
CA GLY A 32 3.43 3.56 -18.81
C GLY A 32 4.54 3.88 -17.80
N LEU A 33 4.84 5.16 -17.56
CA LEU A 33 5.91 5.60 -16.66
C LEU A 33 5.38 6.32 -15.41
N LEU A 34 6.12 6.14 -14.32
CA LEU A 34 6.01 6.87 -13.05
C LEU A 34 7.35 7.52 -12.75
N ALA A 35 7.41 8.85 -12.76
CA ALA A 35 8.59 9.62 -12.39
C ALA A 35 8.43 10.21 -10.98
N ILE A 36 9.44 10.01 -10.14
CA ILE A 36 9.58 10.62 -8.82
C ILE A 36 10.59 11.75 -8.98
N VAL A 37 10.08 12.97 -9.18
CA VAL A 37 10.87 14.10 -9.70
C VAL A 37 12.01 14.48 -8.77
N ASN A 38 11.74 14.63 -7.47
CA ASN A 38 12.73 15.07 -6.50
C ASN A 38 13.87 14.06 -6.28
N ASP A 39 13.60 12.77 -6.48
CA ASP A 39 14.60 11.71 -6.34
C ASP A 39 15.32 11.43 -7.67
N HIS A 40 14.95 12.11 -8.76
CA HIS A 40 15.41 11.85 -10.14
C HIS A 40 15.27 10.37 -10.58
N LYS A 41 14.19 9.72 -10.14
CA LYS A 41 13.93 8.31 -10.47
C LYS A 41 12.75 8.15 -11.39
N VAL A 42 12.88 7.29 -12.38
CA VAL A 42 11.80 6.92 -13.30
C VAL A 42 11.62 5.42 -13.26
N TYR A 43 10.37 5.01 -13.12
CA TYR A 43 9.95 3.62 -13.07
C TYR A 43 8.94 3.35 -14.19
N ASN A 44 9.05 2.20 -14.83
CA ASN A 44 7.95 1.67 -15.63
C ASN A 44 6.85 1.17 -14.69
N MET A 45 5.58 1.29 -15.08
CA MET A 45 4.45 0.80 -14.27
C MET A 45 4.53 -0.71 -14.01
N ASN A 46 5.11 -1.49 -14.92
CA ASN A 46 5.37 -2.92 -14.72
C ASN A 46 6.41 -3.21 -13.62
N GLN A 47 7.22 -2.22 -13.21
CA GLN A 47 8.15 -2.32 -12.10
C GLN A 47 7.48 -2.13 -10.74
N ILE A 48 6.20 -1.74 -10.70
CA ILE A 48 5.39 -1.77 -9.49
C ILE A 48 5.08 -3.23 -9.18
N VAL A 49 5.74 -3.77 -8.16
CA VAL A 49 5.58 -5.16 -7.69
C VAL A 49 4.30 -5.29 -6.90
N ASP A 50 4.12 -4.38 -5.94
CA ASP A 50 2.91 -4.27 -5.16
C ASP A 50 2.70 -2.82 -4.73
N ALA A 51 1.44 -2.53 -4.41
CA ALA A 51 1.02 -1.30 -3.82
C ALA A 51 0.01 -1.59 -2.71
N SER A 52 0.00 -0.78 -1.67
CA SER A 52 -1.05 -0.80 -0.67
C SER A 52 -1.39 0.61 -0.25
N TRP A 53 -2.67 0.86 -0.03
CA TRP A 53 -3.17 2.17 0.37
C TRP A 53 -4.13 2.05 1.54
N SER A 54 -4.28 3.15 2.27
CA SER A 54 -5.17 3.23 3.43
C SER A 54 -6.08 4.45 3.34
N ALA A 55 -7.16 4.41 4.11
CA ALA A 55 -8.10 5.54 4.24
C ALA A 55 -7.44 6.83 4.77
N ASN A 56 -6.22 6.76 5.32
CA ASN A 56 -5.47 7.92 5.80
C ASN A 56 -4.63 8.58 4.69
N ARG A 57 -5.11 8.56 3.44
CA ARG A 57 -4.44 9.16 2.26
C ARG A 57 -3.00 8.65 2.04
N THR A 58 -2.69 7.46 2.54
CA THR A 58 -1.33 6.92 2.52
C THR A 58 -1.25 5.84 1.46
N ILE A 59 -0.20 5.87 0.65
CA ILE A 59 0.19 4.78 -0.24
C ILE A 59 1.58 4.26 0.12
N LYS A 60 1.79 2.97 -0.05
CA LYS A 60 3.09 2.31 -0.05
C LYS A 60 3.26 1.60 -1.38
N LEU A 61 4.37 1.87 -2.07
CA LEU A 61 4.75 1.24 -3.32
C LEU A 61 5.97 0.37 -3.09
N ARG A 62 5.99 -0.82 -3.68
CA ARG A 62 7.20 -1.63 -3.86
C ARG A 62 7.59 -1.62 -5.33
N LEU A 63 8.77 -1.07 -5.60
CA LEU A 63 9.26 -0.82 -6.95
C LEU A 63 10.52 -1.65 -7.17
N THR A 64 10.60 -2.37 -8.29
CA THR A 64 11.79 -3.11 -8.69
C THR A 64 12.64 -2.26 -9.61
N ASN A 65 13.88 -2.04 -9.23
CA ASN A 65 14.89 -1.41 -10.08
C ASN A 65 15.31 -2.36 -11.22
N PRO A 66 15.96 -1.86 -12.29
CA PRO A 66 16.45 -2.70 -13.39
C PRO A 66 17.43 -3.81 -12.97
N ASP A 67 18.12 -3.64 -11.84
CA ASP A 67 19.03 -4.62 -11.22
C ASP A 67 18.31 -5.71 -10.40
N GLY A 68 16.97 -5.67 -10.35
CA GLY A 68 16.15 -6.61 -9.57
C GLY A 68 16.02 -6.26 -8.09
N GLN A 69 16.64 -5.18 -7.61
CA GLN A 69 16.47 -4.74 -6.23
C GLN A 69 15.09 -4.11 -6.00
N VAL A 70 14.45 -4.46 -4.88
CA VAL A 70 13.14 -3.91 -4.53
C VAL A 70 13.29 -2.76 -3.53
N THR A 71 12.85 -1.58 -3.93
CA THR A 71 12.75 -0.41 -3.06
C THR A 71 11.32 -0.24 -2.55
N LYS A 72 11.19 0.26 -1.32
CA LYS A 72 9.88 0.55 -0.71
C LYS A 72 9.73 2.05 -0.56
N GLN A 73 8.70 2.60 -1.16
CA GLN A 73 8.37 4.02 -1.05
C GLN A 73 7.04 4.18 -0.33
N LYS A 74 6.92 5.23 0.48
CA LYS A 74 5.68 5.59 1.19
C LYS A 74 5.40 7.05 0.91
N TYR A 75 4.16 7.36 0.59
CA TYR A 75 3.70 8.73 0.35
C TYR A 75 2.38 8.99 1.07
N VAL A 76 2.18 10.24 1.46
CA VAL A 76 0.94 10.72 2.09
C VAL A 76 0.42 11.90 1.29
N PHE A 77 -0.77 11.75 0.71
CA PHE A 77 -1.44 12.78 -0.06
C PHE A 77 -2.19 13.75 0.86
N ASP A 78 -2.36 14.99 0.41
CA ASP A 78 -3.08 16.01 1.16
C ASP A 78 -4.60 15.85 1.06
N CYS A 79 -5.12 15.25 -0.02
CA CYS A 79 -6.55 14.97 -0.13
C CYS A 79 -6.84 13.54 -0.63
N GLN A 80 -8.09 13.09 -0.45
CA GLN A 80 -8.55 11.76 -0.88
C GLN A 80 -8.67 11.67 -2.40
N ALA A 81 -9.04 12.77 -3.06
CA ALA A 81 -9.20 12.82 -4.52
C ALA A 81 -7.86 12.57 -5.22
N ASP A 82 -6.77 13.21 -4.78
CA ASP A 82 -5.45 13.01 -5.35
C ASP A 82 -4.99 11.55 -5.21
N LEU A 83 -5.17 10.95 -4.02
CA LEU A 83 -4.86 9.53 -3.82
C LEU A 83 -5.68 8.66 -4.78
N TYR A 84 -6.98 8.92 -4.92
CA TYR A 84 -7.86 8.14 -5.78
C TYR A 84 -7.41 8.19 -7.24
N PHE A 85 -7.26 9.40 -7.79
CA PHE A 85 -6.88 9.57 -9.19
C PHE A 85 -5.47 9.05 -9.44
N PHE A 86 -4.53 9.25 -8.51
CA PHE A 86 -3.19 8.67 -8.62
C PHE A 86 -3.23 7.15 -8.74
N LEU A 87 -4.03 6.47 -7.92
CA LEU A 87 -4.19 5.01 -7.97
C LEU A 87 -4.80 4.56 -9.31
N VAL A 88 -5.82 5.28 -9.80
CA VAL A 88 -6.46 5.01 -11.10
C VAL A 88 -5.47 5.17 -12.26
N GLU A 89 -4.66 6.24 -12.26
CA GLU A 89 -3.64 6.48 -13.29
C GLU A 89 -2.52 5.42 -13.28
N LEU A 90 -2.26 4.78 -12.14
CA LEU A 90 -1.37 3.62 -12.06
C LEU A 90 -2.01 2.30 -12.52
N GLY A 91 -3.26 2.33 -13.01
CA GLY A 91 -4.01 1.16 -13.44
C GLY A 91 -4.58 0.33 -12.29
N MET A 92 -4.74 0.92 -11.11
CA MET A 92 -5.38 0.27 -9.95
C MET A 92 -6.86 0.66 -9.87
N GLU A 93 -7.66 -0.18 -9.23
CA GLU A 93 -9.10 0.04 -9.06
C GLU A 93 -9.45 0.26 -7.58
N PRO A 94 -9.19 1.45 -7.02
CA PRO A 94 -9.54 1.75 -5.64
C PRO A 94 -11.07 1.89 -5.47
N SER A 95 -11.61 1.34 -4.39
CA SER A 95 -13.00 1.59 -4.00
C SER A 95 -13.13 2.87 -3.16
N GLN A 96 -14.28 3.53 -3.26
CA GLN A 96 -14.61 4.73 -2.49
C GLN A 96 -15.94 4.58 -1.76
N PHE A 97 -16.02 5.16 -0.56
CA PHE A 97 -17.27 5.30 0.19
C PHE A 97 -17.30 6.69 0.84
N GLY A 98 -18.36 7.46 0.58
CA GLY A 98 -18.49 8.83 1.09
C GLY A 98 -17.32 9.75 0.69
N GLY A 99 -16.78 9.60 -0.53
CA GLY A 99 -15.63 10.38 -1.01
C GLY A 99 -14.27 9.99 -0.40
N THR A 100 -14.24 8.97 0.46
CA THR A 100 -13.00 8.46 1.08
C THR A 100 -12.54 7.19 0.38
N VAL A 101 -11.27 7.16 -0.03
CA VAL A 101 -10.64 5.97 -0.61
C VAL A 101 -10.56 4.89 0.46
N GLN A 102 -11.13 3.73 0.18
CA GLN A 102 -11.07 2.59 1.09
C GLN A 102 -9.71 1.92 1.04
N ARG A 103 -9.35 1.23 2.13
CA ARG A 103 -8.11 0.46 2.19
C ARG A 103 -8.09 -0.60 1.08
N GLY A 104 -6.96 -0.72 0.40
CA GLY A 104 -6.78 -1.73 -0.64
C GLY A 104 -5.32 -2.03 -0.90
N SER A 105 -5.10 -2.96 -1.82
CA SER A 105 -3.78 -3.36 -2.28
C SER A 105 -3.84 -3.89 -3.70
N PHE A 106 -2.74 -3.75 -4.40
CA PHE A 106 -2.49 -4.28 -5.72
C PHE A 106 -1.19 -5.09 -5.68
N THR A 107 -1.16 -6.21 -6.40
CA THR A 107 0.06 -7.01 -6.60
C THR A 107 0.15 -7.32 -8.08
N ASN A 108 1.28 -7.01 -8.70
CA ASN A 108 1.49 -7.28 -10.12
C ASN A 108 1.74 -8.78 -10.34
N PRO A 109 0.85 -9.48 -11.07
CA PRO A 109 0.93 -10.93 -11.28
C PRO A 109 2.16 -11.37 -12.08
N GLN A 110 2.82 -10.45 -12.81
CA GLN A 110 4.01 -10.75 -13.61
C GLN A 110 5.29 -10.85 -12.78
N THR A 111 5.25 -10.45 -11.52
CA THR A 111 6.42 -10.60 -10.64
C THR A 111 6.44 -12.02 -10.06
N PRO A 112 7.57 -12.75 -10.14
CA PRO A 112 7.65 -14.08 -9.55
C PRO A 112 7.41 -13.95 -8.05
N LEU A 113 6.21 -14.36 -7.61
CA LEU A 113 5.87 -14.56 -6.22
C LEU A 113 6.93 -15.50 -5.65
N ARG A 114 7.88 -14.93 -4.89
CA ARG A 114 8.72 -15.71 -3.99
C ARG A 114 7.72 -16.41 -3.07
N LYS A 115 7.43 -17.69 -3.33
CA LYS A 115 6.46 -18.50 -2.58
C LYS A 115 6.76 -18.35 -1.10
N SER A 116 6.05 -17.47 -0.42
CA SER A 116 6.08 -17.41 1.03
C SER A 116 5.35 -18.66 1.49
N HIS A 117 6.10 -19.63 2.02
CA HIS A 117 5.54 -20.74 2.77
C HIS A 117 4.57 -20.18 3.80
N SER A 118 3.28 -20.39 3.56
CA SER A 118 2.22 -20.19 4.54
C SER A 118 2.43 -21.21 5.65
N MET A 119 3.26 -20.87 6.64
CA MET A 119 3.23 -21.51 7.95
C MET A 119 1.91 -21.13 8.62
N ARG A 120 0.86 -21.88 8.29
CA ARG A 120 -0.44 -21.81 8.95
C ARG A 120 -0.33 -22.67 10.21
N SER A 121 0.21 -22.11 11.29
CA SER A 121 0.26 -22.76 12.60
C SER A 121 -0.62 -22.03 13.61
N HIS A 122 -1.44 -22.83 14.30
CA HIS A 122 -2.28 -22.55 15.48
C HIS A 122 -3.76 -22.21 15.27
N SER A 123 -4.53 -23.24 14.87
CA SER A 123 -5.84 -23.47 15.50
C SER A 123 -5.61 -23.88 16.97
N ALA A 124 -5.79 -22.94 17.89
CA ALA A 124 -5.79 -23.21 19.31
C ALA A 124 -6.89 -24.23 19.64
N ARG A 125 -6.47 -25.41 20.09
CA ARG A 125 -7.30 -26.39 20.81
C ARG A 125 -7.97 -25.68 21.99
N ARG A 126 -9.26 -25.37 21.89
CA ARG A 126 -10.07 -25.10 23.08
C ARG A 126 -10.48 -26.42 23.69
N SER A 127 -9.75 -26.74 24.76
CA SER A 127 -9.97 -27.72 25.81
C SER A 127 -11.45 -28.03 26.07
N ALA A 128 -11.75 -29.33 26.09
CA ALA A 128 -12.96 -29.90 26.69
C ALA A 128 -13.00 -29.57 28.19
N ARG A 129 -14.03 -28.85 28.62
CA ARG A 129 -14.38 -28.72 30.05
C ARG A 129 -15.61 -29.59 30.33
N LYS A 130 -15.33 -30.65 31.08
CA LYS A 130 -16.27 -31.58 31.71
C LYS A 130 -16.76 -30.94 33.02
N SER A 131 -18.06 -30.74 33.15
CA SER A 131 -18.79 -30.49 34.41
C SER A 131 -20.25 -30.87 34.11
N GLY A 132 -20.87 -31.88 34.70
CA GLY A 132 -20.91 -32.17 36.13
C GLY A 132 -22.27 -31.71 36.67
N ALA A 133 -23.25 -32.62 36.63
CA ALA A 133 -24.50 -32.75 37.42
C ALA A 133 -25.32 -31.52 37.84
N LYS A 134 -26.63 -31.58 37.53
CA LYS A 134 -27.83 -31.17 38.32
C LYS A 134 -29.07 -31.53 37.47
N SER A 135 -29.78 -32.61 37.78
CA SER A 135 -30.98 -32.70 38.65
C SER A 135 -32.20 -31.89 38.15
N ASP A 136 -33.31 -32.61 38.06
CA ASP A 136 -34.72 -32.21 38.22
C ASP A 136 -35.65 -31.96 37.01
N ILE A 137 -36.63 -32.87 36.92
CA ILE A 137 -38.10 -32.67 36.79
C ILE A 137 -38.62 -32.11 35.45
N PHE A 138 -39.26 -32.95 34.63
CA PHE A 138 -40.71 -33.22 34.63
C PHE A 138 -41.00 -34.54 33.89
#